data_AF-A0A7H4LLZ1-F1
#
_entry.id   AF-A0A7H4LLZ1-F1
#
_cell.length_a   1.000
_cell.length_b   1.000
_cell.length_c   1.000
_cell.angle_alpha   90.00
_cell.angle_beta   90.00
_cell.angle_gamma   90.00
#
_symmetry.space_group_name_H-M   'P 1'
#
loop_
_entity.id
_entity.type
_entity.pdbx_description
1 polymer ?
#
loop_
_entity_poly.entity_id
_entity_poly.type
_entity_poly.pdbx_seq_one_letter_code
_entity_poly.pdbx_strand_id
1 'polypeptide(L)'
;MELLSRTRPPLHGIERTGRTIHSCSATTERMFVRENASLQNTERLSRIRKQLLRPELSPSSYDTAWVAMVPLSGSPHILCFPQCVEWILQNQRRNRSWGQSQVESSVDKDILSSTLACVLALKRWNIGTKHIQRGLRFIGKYFSVVMDEQIVAPIGFNVIFPGMLSLAIGMGLEFPVRQTHVHGILHLREMELKRFGIVNSGMKIVPYFLILSVL
;
A
#
# COMPACT_ATOMS: atom_id res chain seq x y z
N MET A 1 86.56 18.77 3.85
CA MET A 1 87.59 19.81 3.70
C MET A 1 86.92 21.04 3.14
N GLU A 2 87.10 22.16 3.86
CA GLU A 2 87.16 23.56 3.42
C GLU A 2 86.13 24.12 2.43
N LEU A 3 85.73 25.38 2.51
CA LEU A 3 85.61 26.45 3.50
C LEU A 3 85.17 27.63 2.61
N LEU A 4 84.33 28.51 3.15
CA LEU A 4 84.27 29.95 2.82
C LEU A 4 83.77 30.33 1.40
N SER A 5 83.20 31.50 1.14
CA SER A 5 82.31 32.44 1.83
C SER A 5 82.30 33.69 0.95
N ARG A 6 81.14 34.37 0.89
CA ARG A 6 80.97 35.82 0.60
C ARG A 6 81.27 36.23 -0.86
N THR A 7 80.57 37.18 -1.50
CA THR A 7 80.19 38.54 -1.05
C THR A 7 79.13 39.16 -2.00
N ARG A 8 78.34 40.16 -1.52
CA ARG A 8 77.25 40.97 -2.18
C ARG A 8 77.82 42.01 -3.20
N PRO A 9 77.09 42.91 -3.94
CA PRO A 9 75.72 43.52 -3.78
C PRO A 9 75.02 43.91 -5.15
N PRO A 10 74.28 45.03 -5.35
CA PRO A 10 73.01 45.55 -4.81
C PRO A 10 71.87 45.73 -5.86
N LEU A 11 70.76 46.29 -5.39
CA LEU A 11 69.48 46.64 -6.02
C LEU A 11 69.55 47.52 -7.29
N HIS A 12 68.81 47.12 -8.33
CA HIS A 12 68.25 48.04 -9.33
C HIS A 12 66.77 47.72 -9.56
N GLY A 13 65.94 48.76 -9.49
CA GLY A 13 64.49 48.66 -9.51
C GLY A 13 63.96 48.26 -10.87
N ILE A 14 62.89 47.46 -10.87
CA ILE A 14 61.96 47.36 -11.98
C ILE A 14 60.55 47.45 -11.38
N GLU A 15 59.79 48.34 -11.98
CA GLU A 15 58.45 48.81 -11.63
C GLU A 15 57.48 47.66 -11.35
N ARG A 16 56.76 47.76 -10.23
CA ARG A 16 55.57 46.95 -9.99
C ARG A 16 54.40 47.57 -10.75
N THR A 17 54.16 47.06 -11.95
CA THR A 17 52.85 47.12 -12.62
C THR A 17 52.49 45.71 -13.05
N GLY A 18 51.54 45.10 -12.33
CA GLY A 18 51.06 43.78 -12.69
C GLY A 18 50.05 43.27 -11.68
N ARG A 19 48.78 43.39 -12.04
CA ARG A 19 47.60 43.14 -11.22
C ARG A 19 47.47 41.69 -10.75
N THR A 20 46.96 41.59 -9.53
CA THR A 20 46.09 40.54 -8.98
C THR A 20 45.20 39.86 -10.02
N ILE A 21 45.32 38.54 -10.13
CA ILE A 21 44.22 37.67 -10.57
C ILE A 21 44.27 36.41 -9.70
N HIS A 22 43.51 36.36 -8.62
CA HIS A 22 43.20 35.07 -7.98
C HIS A 22 41.90 35.02 -7.16
N SER A 23 41.07 36.09 -7.12
CA SER A 23 39.82 36.10 -6.34
C SER A 23 38.52 35.98 -7.14
N CYS A 24 38.57 36.05 -8.48
CA CYS A 24 37.36 36.05 -9.32
C CYS A 24 36.78 34.64 -9.56
N SER A 25 37.63 33.61 -9.61
CA SER A 25 37.21 32.22 -9.91
C SER A 25 36.36 31.61 -8.79
N ALA A 26 36.84 31.68 -7.54
CA ALA A 26 36.18 31.04 -6.41
C ALA A 26 34.81 31.66 -6.06
N THR A 27 34.63 32.96 -6.33
CA THR A 27 33.38 33.68 -6.06
C THR A 27 32.31 33.36 -7.11
N THR A 28 32.73 33.26 -8.38
CA THR A 28 31.86 32.89 -9.51
C THR A 28 31.39 31.45 -9.37
N GLU A 29 32.30 30.53 -9.04
CA GLU A 29 32.01 29.11 -8.85
C GLU A 29 31.00 28.88 -7.71
N ARG A 30 31.12 29.62 -6.60
CA ARG A 30 30.14 29.57 -5.49
C ARG A 30 28.75 30.10 -5.87
N MET A 31 28.65 31.11 -6.73
CA MET A 31 27.35 31.60 -7.20
C MET A 31 26.67 30.59 -8.13
N PHE A 32 27.39 30.03 -9.10
CA PHE A 32 26.86 28.99 -10.00
C PHE A 32 26.38 27.75 -9.25
N VAL A 33 27.13 27.30 -8.23
CA VAL A 33 26.71 26.18 -7.38
C VAL A 33 25.43 26.50 -6.61
N ARG A 34 25.29 27.73 -6.10
CA ARG A 34 24.10 28.17 -5.34
C ARG A 34 22.87 28.33 -6.24
N GLU A 35 23.05 28.81 -7.47
CA GLU A 35 21.98 28.95 -8.46
C GLU A 35 21.51 27.59 -8.99
N ASN A 36 22.43 26.68 -9.29
CA ASN A 36 22.11 25.30 -9.64
C ASN A 36 21.37 24.57 -8.50
N ALA A 37 21.80 24.75 -7.24
CA ALA A 37 21.10 24.19 -6.08
C ALA A 37 19.70 24.79 -5.89
N SER A 38 19.52 26.09 -6.18
CA SER A 38 18.21 26.77 -6.15
C SER A 38 17.26 26.22 -7.21
N LEU A 39 17.74 26.07 -8.45
CA LEU A 39 16.98 25.49 -9.56
C LEU A 39 16.62 24.02 -9.32
N GLN A 40 17.55 23.21 -8.80
CA GLN A 40 17.26 21.83 -8.42
C GLN A 40 16.22 21.75 -7.29
N ASN A 41 16.24 22.68 -6.33
CA ASN A 41 15.23 22.73 -5.27
C ASN A 41 13.86 23.15 -5.81
N THR A 42 13.76 24.12 -6.71
CA THR A 42 12.47 24.53 -7.30
C THR A 42 11.88 23.42 -8.19
N GLU A 43 12.71 22.71 -8.95
CA GLU A 43 12.28 21.51 -9.68
C GLU A 43 11.81 20.40 -8.74
N ARG A 44 12.54 20.13 -7.66
CA ARG A 44 12.13 19.11 -6.68
C ARG A 44 10.80 19.47 -6.01
N LEU A 45 10.62 20.74 -5.62
CA LEU A 45 9.39 21.24 -5.03
C LEU A 45 8.21 21.17 -6.02
N SER A 46 8.42 21.47 -7.30
CA SER A 46 7.37 21.36 -8.31
C SER A 46 6.95 19.91 -8.55
N ARG A 47 7.92 18.96 -8.55
CA ARG A 47 7.63 17.51 -8.61
C ARG A 47 6.84 17.03 -7.40
N ILE A 48 7.24 17.40 -6.19
CA ILE A 48 6.51 17.08 -4.95
C ILE A 48 5.10 17.67 -5.00
N ARG A 49 4.96 18.94 -5.38
CA ARG A 49 3.64 19.60 -5.50
C ARG A 49 2.75 18.90 -6.51
N LYS A 50 3.29 18.46 -7.65
CA LYS A 50 2.56 17.68 -8.65
C LYS A 50 2.08 16.35 -8.09
N GLN A 51 2.94 15.63 -7.35
CA GLN A 51 2.59 14.37 -6.69
C GLN A 51 1.53 14.57 -5.59
N LEU A 52 1.57 15.67 -4.84
CA LEU A 52 0.56 15.96 -3.82
C LEU A 52 -0.79 16.38 -4.41
N LEU A 53 -0.80 17.08 -5.55
CA LEU A 53 -2.04 17.50 -6.22
C LEU A 53 -2.73 16.36 -6.97
N ARG A 54 -1.96 15.36 -7.43
CA ARG A 54 -2.46 14.15 -8.09
C ARG A 54 -1.63 12.96 -7.64
N PRO A 55 -1.89 12.44 -6.42
CA PRO A 55 -1.17 11.27 -5.94
C PRO A 55 -1.50 10.08 -6.84
N GLU A 56 -0.49 9.47 -7.41
CA GLU A 56 -0.61 8.19 -8.12
C GLU A 56 -0.74 7.09 -7.05
N LEU A 57 -1.99 6.84 -6.64
CA LEU A 57 -2.31 5.75 -5.72
C LEU A 57 -2.70 4.52 -6.52
N SER A 58 -2.07 3.38 -6.19
CA SER A 58 -2.53 2.09 -6.70
C SER A 58 -3.91 1.76 -6.12
N PRO A 59 -4.86 1.24 -6.92
CA PRO A 59 -6.15 0.82 -6.41
C PRO A 59 -6.01 -0.23 -5.32
N SER A 60 -6.76 -0.06 -4.22
CA SER A 60 -6.92 -1.09 -3.20
C SER A 60 -7.85 -2.18 -3.73
N SER A 61 -7.34 -3.41 -3.82
CA SER A 61 -8.13 -4.55 -4.29
C SER A 61 -9.32 -4.84 -3.36
N TYR A 62 -9.11 -4.68 -2.04
CA TYR A 62 -10.14 -4.87 -1.03
C TYR A 62 -11.28 -3.86 -1.21
N ASP A 63 -10.98 -2.57 -1.27
CA ASP A 63 -12.02 -1.53 -1.39
C ASP A 63 -12.72 -1.59 -2.75
N THR A 64 -11.97 -1.86 -3.83
CA THR A 64 -12.54 -2.06 -5.17
C THR A 64 -13.55 -3.22 -5.19
N ALA A 65 -13.29 -4.28 -4.42
CA ALA A 65 -14.19 -5.42 -4.30
C ALA A 65 -15.49 -5.08 -3.55
N TRP A 66 -15.43 -4.26 -2.51
CA TRP A 66 -16.64 -3.78 -1.83
C TRP A 66 -17.48 -2.91 -2.74
N VAL A 67 -16.88 -1.94 -3.46
CA VAL A 67 -17.60 -1.13 -4.46
C VAL A 67 -18.21 -2.00 -5.55
N ALA A 68 -17.49 -3.05 -5.98
CA ALA A 68 -18.00 -3.99 -6.98
C ALA A 68 -19.22 -4.80 -6.51
N MET A 69 -19.48 -4.94 -5.21
CA MET A 69 -20.65 -5.67 -4.69
C MET A 69 -21.95 -4.86 -4.69
N VAL A 70 -21.87 -3.54 -4.85
CA VAL A 70 -23.02 -2.62 -4.74
C VAL A 70 -23.96 -2.78 -5.94
N PRO A 71 -25.24 -3.16 -5.71
CA PRO A 71 -26.23 -3.18 -6.78
C PRO A 71 -26.72 -1.78 -7.13
N LEU A 72 -27.20 -1.62 -8.36
CA LEU A 72 -27.88 -0.39 -8.77
C LEU A 72 -29.13 -0.17 -7.91
N SER A 73 -29.36 1.08 -7.49
CA SER A 73 -30.52 1.43 -6.66
C SER A 73 -31.83 1.03 -7.35
N GLY A 74 -32.69 0.30 -6.65
CA GLY A 74 -33.94 -0.25 -7.19
C GLY A 74 -33.77 -1.42 -8.17
N SER A 75 -32.55 -1.92 -8.40
CA SER A 75 -32.26 -3.02 -9.34
C SER A 75 -31.19 -3.97 -8.78
N PRO A 76 -31.57 -4.92 -7.89
CA PRO A 76 -30.63 -5.76 -7.13
C PRO A 76 -29.79 -6.74 -7.96
N HIS A 77 -30.13 -6.90 -9.24
CA HIS A 77 -29.45 -7.78 -10.20
C HIS A 77 -28.57 -7.02 -11.20
N ILE A 78 -28.49 -5.69 -11.10
CA ILE A 78 -27.70 -4.85 -12.00
C ILE A 78 -26.51 -4.28 -11.24
N LEU A 79 -25.34 -4.30 -11.88
CA LEU A 79 -24.10 -3.71 -11.39
C LEU A 79 -24.20 -2.19 -11.31
N CYS A 80 -23.93 -1.59 -10.15
CA CYS A 80 -23.81 -0.13 -10.05
C CYS A 80 -22.48 0.36 -10.64
N PHE A 81 -21.39 -0.39 -10.41
CA PHE A 81 -20.03 -0.03 -10.84
C PHE A 81 -19.36 -1.16 -11.65
N PRO A 82 -19.74 -1.35 -12.94
CA PRO A 82 -19.20 -2.43 -13.77
C PRO A 82 -17.67 -2.38 -13.91
N GLN A 83 -17.07 -1.19 -13.87
CA GLN A 83 -15.62 -1.01 -14.04
C GLN A 83 -14.83 -1.65 -12.88
N CYS A 84 -15.40 -1.70 -11.67
CA CYS A 84 -14.76 -2.34 -10.52
C CYS A 84 -14.72 -3.86 -10.68
N VAL A 85 -15.79 -4.48 -11.21
CA VAL A 85 -15.81 -5.92 -11.51
C VAL A 85 -14.79 -6.25 -12.61
N GLU A 86 -14.75 -5.46 -13.67
CA GLU A 86 -13.78 -5.64 -14.75
C GLU A 86 -12.34 -5.52 -14.24
N TRP A 87 -12.06 -4.53 -13.39
CA TRP A 87 -10.76 -4.38 -12.77
C TRP A 87 -10.36 -5.63 -11.96
N ILE A 88 -11.28 -6.19 -11.17
CA ILE A 88 -11.02 -7.41 -10.40
C ILE A 88 -10.67 -8.58 -11.32
N LEU A 89 -11.40 -8.76 -12.42
CA LEU A 89 -11.14 -9.82 -13.40
C LEU A 89 -9.76 -9.69 -14.04
N GLN A 90 -9.31 -8.47 -14.31
CA GLN A 90 -8.04 -8.20 -14.98
C GLN A 90 -6.82 -8.23 -14.04
N ASN A 91 -7.03 -8.07 -12.72
CA ASN A 91 -5.94 -7.85 -11.75
C ASN A 91 -5.69 -9.04 -10.80
N GLN A 92 -6.18 -10.25 -11.11
CA GLN A 92 -5.76 -11.45 -10.35
C GLN A 92 -4.28 -11.75 -10.62
N ARG A 93 -3.48 -11.81 -9.57
CA ARG A 93 -2.03 -12.04 -9.68
C ARG A 93 -1.70 -13.49 -10.08
N ARG A 94 -0.47 -13.71 -10.54
CA ARG A 94 0.03 -15.05 -10.94
C ARG A 94 -0.05 -16.09 -9.82
N ASN A 95 0.20 -15.65 -8.58
CA ASN A 95 0.06 -16.46 -7.36
C ASN A 95 -1.40 -16.72 -6.95
N ARG A 96 -2.38 -16.22 -7.71
CA ARG A 96 -3.84 -16.38 -7.53
C ARG A 96 -4.50 -15.46 -6.49
N SER A 97 -3.75 -14.52 -5.92
CA SER A 97 -4.28 -13.54 -4.96
C SER A 97 -4.68 -12.22 -5.62
N TRP A 98 -5.36 -11.38 -4.84
CA TRP A 98 -5.46 -9.94 -5.08
C TRP A 98 -4.80 -9.19 -3.91
N GLY A 99 -4.24 -8.01 -4.19
CA GLY A 99 -3.45 -7.25 -3.23
C GLY A 99 -1.94 -7.30 -3.47
N GLN A 100 -1.28 -6.26 -2.97
CA GLN A 100 0.16 -6.06 -3.05
C GLN A 100 0.75 -6.28 -1.65
N SER A 101 1.76 -7.13 -1.51
CA SER A 101 2.52 -7.16 -0.26
C SER A 101 3.58 -6.07 -0.30
N GLN A 102 3.88 -5.52 0.87
CA GLN A 102 5.04 -4.65 1.05
C GLN A 102 6.36 -5.43 0.90
N VAL A 103 6.34 -6.74 1.15
CA VAL A 103 7.48 -7.63 0.98
C VAL A 103 7.15 -8.63 -0.12
N GLU A 104 7.90 -8.60 -1.22
CA GLU A 104 7.54 -9.25 -2.49
C GLU A 104 7.27 -10.77 -2.43
N SER A 105 7.60 -11.43 -1.31
CA SER A 105 7.52 -12.89 -1.13
C SER A 105 6.64 -13.37 0.04
N SER A 106 6.14 -12.50 0.92
CA SER A 106 5.31 -12.93 2.07
C SER A 106 3.82 -12.73 1.82
N VAL A 107 3.01 -13.70 2.23
CA VAL A 107 1.54 -13.54 2.30
C VAL A 107 1.20 -13.01 3.68
N ASP A 108 0.56 -11.85 3.71
CA ASP A 108 0.06 -11.20 4.91
C ASP A 108 -1.47 -11.26 4.98
N LYS A 109 -2.01 -10.74 6.09
CA LYS A 109 -3.45 -10.66 6.35
C LYS A 109 -4.20 -9.71 5.40
N ASP A 110 -3.51 -8.73 4.81
CA ASP A 110 -4.07 -7.80 3.82
C ASP A 110 -4.34 -8.48 2.48
N ILE A 111 -3.39 -9.29 1.99
CA ILE A 111 -3.56 -10.07 0.76
C ILE A 111 -4.71 -11.06 0.91
N LEU A 112 -4.82 -11.72 2.07
CA LEU A 112 -5.91 -12.65 2.34
C LEU A 112 -7.26 -11.96 2.36
N SER A 113 -7.35 -10.80 3.02
CA SER A 113 -8.57 -9.97 3.05
C SER A 113 -8.96 -9.50 1.66
N SER A 114 -8.02 -8.95 0.91
CA SER A 114 -8.20 -8.50 -0.47
C SER A 114 -8.67 -9.64 -1.38
N THR A 115 -8.05 -10.82 -1.26
CA THR A 115 -8.41 -11.99 -2.06
C THR A 115 -9.81 -12.47 -1.76
N LEU A 116 -10.19 -12.54 -0.47
CA LEU A 116 -11.53 -12.97 -0.07
C LEU A 116 -12.60 -11.97 -0.51
N ALA A 117 -12.34 -10.67 -0.37
CA ALA A 117 -13.25 -9.62 -0.85
C ALA A 117 -13.46 -9.72 -2.38
N CYS A 118 -12.39 -9.88 -3.18
CA CYS A 118 -12.52 -10.07 -4.62
C CYS A 118 -13.30 -11.34 -4.99
N VAL A 119 -13.10 -12.44 -4.26
CA VAL A 119 -13.87 -13.68 -4.45
C VAL A 119 -15.36 -13.45 -4.18
N LEU A 120 -15.70 -12.75 -3.10
CA LEU A 120 -17.08 -12.39 -2.75
C LEU A 120 -17.73 -11.53 -3.84
N ALA A 121 -17.01 -10.51 -4.33
CA ALA A 121 -17.50 -9.64 -5.39
C ALA A 121 -17.82 -10.42 -6.67
N LEU A 122 -16.91 -11.29 -7.12
CA LEU A 122 -17.14 -12.13 -8.29
C LEU A 122 -18.31 -13.11 -8.07
N LYS A 123 -18.42 -13.69 -6.87
CA LYS A 123 -19.49 -14.63 -6.52
C LYS A 123 -20.86 -13.94 -6.47
N ARG A 124 -20.94 -12.70 -5.98
CA ARG A 124 -22.17 -11.90 -5.87
C ARG A 124 -22.91 -11.76 -7.21
N TRP A 125 -22.14 -11.69 -8.30
CA TRP A 125 -22.63 -11.56 -9.67
C TRP A 125 -22.54 -12.86 -10.48
N ASN A 126 -22.04 -13.94 -9.88
CA ASN A 126 -21.80 -15.23 -10.52
C ASN A 126 -20.94 -15.14 -11.79
N ILE A 127 -19.91 -14.29 -11.76
CA ILE A 127 -18.97 -14.07 -12.87
C ILE A 127 -17.57 -14.57 -12.48
N GLY A 128 -16.77 -14.99 -13.45
CA GLY A 128 -15.35 -15.27 -13.21
C GLY A 128 -15.07 -16.53 -12.38
N THR A 129 -15.84 -17.61 -12.57
CA THR A 129 -15.73 -18.86 -11.80
C THR A 129 -14.29 -19.39 -11.66
N LYS A 130 -13.47 -19.28 -12.72
CA LYS A 130 -12.05 -19.68 -12.67
C LYS A 130 -11.23 -18.81 -11.70
N HIS A 131 -11.50 -17.51 -11.65
CA HIS A 131 -10.88 -16.57 -10.71
C HIS A 131 -11.30 -16.88 -9.27
N ILE A 132 -12.59 -17.19 -9.04
CA ILE A 132 -13.11 -17.63 -7.74
C ILE A 132 -12.37 -18.88 -7.25
N GLN A 133 -12.32 -19.95 -8.05
CA GLN A 133 -11.65 -21.20 -7.69
C GLN A 133 -10.14 -21.02 -7.40
N ARG A 134 -9.50 -20.12 -8.13
CA ARG A 134 -8.08 -19.76 -7.90
C ARG A 134 -7.89 -19.01 -6.58
N GLY A 135 -8.75 -18.03 -6.28
CA GLY A 135 -8.72 -17.28 -5.03
C GLY A 135 -9.03 -18.15 -3.80
N LEU A 136 -10.02 -19.03 -3.87
CA LEU A 136 -10.35 -19.97 -2.80
C LEU A 136 -9.17 -20.91 -2.47
N ARG A 137 -8.50 -21.44 -3.51
CA ARG A 137 -7.29 -22.26 -3.31
C ARG A 137 -6.15 -21.47 -2.68
N PHE A 138 -5.98 -20.21 -3.05
CA PHE A 138 -4.99 -19.34 -2.42
C PHE A 138 -5.30 -19.15 -0.93
N ILE A 139 -6.54 -18.80 -0.59
CA ILE A 139 -6.97 -18.61 0.80
C ILE A 139 -6.76 -19.89 1.60
N GLY A 140 -7.15 -21.06 1.07
CA GLY A 140 -6.96 -22.32 1.78
C GLY A 140 -5.48 -22.67 2.00
N LYS A 141 -4.62 -22.44 1.00
CA LYS A 141 -3.17 -22.67 1.11
C LYS A 141 -2.54 -21.83 2.23
N TYR A 142 -2.99 -20.59 2.41
CA TYR A 142 -2.40 -19.62 3.35
C TYR A 142 -3.29 -19.35 4.57
N PHE A 143 -4.27 -20.21 4.85
CA PHE A 143 -5.25 -19.96 5.92
C PHE A 143 -4.60 -19.89 7.31
N SER A 144 -3.47 -20.57 7.52
CA SER A 144 -2.73 -20.50 8.80
C SER A 144 -2.27 -19.08 9.15
N VAL A 145 -1.99 -18.23 8.16
CA VAL A 145 -1.61 -16.82 8.35
C VAL A 145 -2.73 -16.02 9.02
N VAL A 146 -3.99 -16.40 8.78
CA VAL A 146 -5.15 -15.76 9.42
C VAL A 146 -5.15 -15.99 10.93
N MET A 147 -4.74 -17.19 11.36
CA MET A 147 -4.72 -17.63 12.76
C MET A 147 -3.43 -17.28 13.48
N ASP A 148 -2.41 -16.81 12.77
CA ASP A 148 -1.12 -16.48 13.36
C ASP A 148 -1.17 -15.09 14.03
N GLU A 149 -1.11 -15.07 15.36
CA GLU A 149 -1.11 -13.84 16.16
C GLU A 149 0.18 -13.03 16.03
N GLN A 150 1.29 -13.65 15.59
CA GLN A 150 2.57 -12.95 15.39
C GLN A 150 2.58 -12.10 14.11
N ILE A 151 1.68 -12.41 13.17
CA ILE A 151 1.53 -11.64 11.95
C ILE A 151 0.64 -10.42 12.22
N VAL A 152 1.21 -9.23 12.03
CA VAL A 152 0.53 -7.95 12.20
C VAL A 152 -0.78 -7.94 11.41
N ALA A 153 -1.87 -7.63 12.11
CA ALA A 153 -3.20 -7.61 11.53
C ALA A 153 -3.62 -6.17 11.21
N PRO A 154 -4.27 -5.94 10.05
CA PRO A 154 -4.95 -4.68 9.77
C PRO A 154 -6.01 -4.38 10.82
N ILE A 155 -6.35 -3.10 10.99
CA ILE A 155 -7.36 -2.68 11.96
C ILE A 155 -8.69 -3.36 11.63
N GLY A 156 -9.32 -3.98 12.63
CA GLY A 156 -10.61 -4.66 12.49
C GLY A 156 -10.53 -6.04 11.83
N PHE A 157 -9.35 -6.55 11.45
CA PHE A 157 -9.20 -7.84 10.78
C PHE A 157 -9.91 -9.00 11.50
N ASN A 158 -9.76 -9.08 12.84
CA ASN A 158 -10.38 -10.14 13.66
C ASN A 158 -11.91 -10.15 13.65
N VAL A 159 -12.54 -9.06 13.20
CA VAL A 159 -14.00 -8.95 13.05
C VAL A 159 -14.41 -9.04 11.57
N ILE A 160 -13.65 -8.38 10.69
CA ILE A 160 -13.98 -8.22 9.28
C ILE A 160 -13.70 -9.52 8.51
N PHE A 161 -12.50 -10.10 8.63
CA PHE A 161 -12.13 -11.30 7.87
C PHE A 161 -13.04 -12.50 8.19
N PRO A 162 -13.34 -12.84 9.46
CA PRO A 162 -14.24 -13.95 9.75
C PRO A 162 -15.69 -13.60 9.38
N GLY A 163 -16.05 -12.32 9.35
CA GLY A 163 -17.33 -11.85 8.81
C GLY A 163 -17.45 -12.12 7.31
N MET A 164 -16.43 -11.79 6.53
CA MET A 164 -16.35 -12.14 5.11
C MET A 164 -16.36 -13.65 4.88
N LEU A 165 -15.70 -14.43 5.75
CA LEU A 165 -15.70 -15.88 5.67
C LEU A 165 -17.11 -16.45 5.87
N SER A 166 -17.83 -15.95 6.88
CA SER A 166 -19.23 -16.31 7.12
C SER A 166 -20.13 -15.95 5.92
N LEU A 167 -19.95 -14.75 5.36
CA LEU A 167 -20.66 -14.32 4.15
C LEU A 167 -20.39 -15.25 2.96
N ALA A 168 -19.13 -15.63 2.73
CA ALA A 168 -18.74 -16.52 1.65
C ALA A 168 -19.41 -17.90 1.79
N ILE A 169 -19.45 -18.45 3.00
CA ILE A 169 -20.15 -19.71 3.30
C ILE A 169 -21.66 -19.54 3.04
N GLY A 170 -22.26 -18.43 3.48
CA GLY A 170 -23.66 -18.10 3.19
C GLY A 170 -23.98 -17.97 1.69
N MET A 171 -22.99 -17.61 0.87
CA MET A 171 -23.09 -17.60 -0.59
C MET A 171 -22.83 -18.98 -1.24
N GLY A 172 -22.63 -20.04 -0.45
CA GLY A 172 -22.36 -21.39 -0.94
C GLY A 172 -20.94 -21.59 -1.45
N LEU A 173 -19.95 -20.81 -0.97
CA LEU A 173 -18.54 -21.06 -1.26
C LEU A 173 -17.95 -22.05 -0.27
N GLU A 174 -17.21 -23.02 -0.80
CA GLU A 174 -16.48 -24.00 -0.01
C GLU A 174 -14.99 -23.68 0.01
N PHE A 175 -14.40 -23.70 1.21
CA PHE A 175 -12.99 -23.43 1.40
C PHE A 175 -12.23 -24.75 1.60
N PRO A 176 -11.08 -24.95 0.94
CA PRO A 176 -10.26 -26.14 1.13
C PRO A 176 -9.44 -26.03 2.43
N VAL A 177 -10.13 -25.95 3.56
CA VAL A 177 -9.58 -25.81 4.91
C VAL A 177 -10.31 -26.73 5.87
N ARG A 178 -9.67 -27.09 6.99
CA ARG A 178 -10.31 -27.88 8.03
C ARG A 178 -11.48 -27.10 8.62
N GLN A 179 -12.63 -27.76 8.75
CA GLN A 179 -13.81 -27.14 9.36
C GLN A 179 -13.52 -26.62 10.77
N THR A 180 -12.66 -27.29 11.55
CA THR A 180 -12.26 -26.83 12.88
C THR A 180 -11.61 -25.44 12.87
N HIS A 181 -10.82 -25.12 11.84
CA HIS A 181 -10.20 -23.79 11.72
C HIS A 181 -11.24 -22.71 11.39
N VAL A 182 -12.23 -23.04 10.55
CA VAL A 182 -13.36 -22.14 10.23
C VAL A 182 -14.21 -21.89 11.48
N HIS A 183 -14.56 -22.93 12.23
CA HIS A 183 -15.32 -22.75 13.47
C HIS A 183 -14.53 -21.94 14.50
N GLY A 184 -13.22 -22.22 14.64
CA GLY A 184 -12.35 -21.49 15.56
C GLY A 184 -12.32 -19.99 15.27
N ILE A 185 -12.13 -19.59 14.01
CA ILE A 185 -12.07 -18.16 13.67
C ILE A 185 -13.44 -17.46 13.81
N LEU A 186 -14.53 -18.14 13.48
CA LEU A 186 -15.88 -17.60 13.66
C LEU A 186 -16.22 -17.43 15.15
N HIS A 187 -15.79 -18.36 15.99
CA HIS A 187 -15.93 -18.25 17.44
C HIS A 187 -15.14 -17.07 18.02
N LEU A 188 -13.88 -16.87 17.59
CA LEU A 188 -13.07 -15.72 17.99
C LEU A 188 -13.77 -14.40 17.62
N ARG A 189 -14.36 -14.30 16.43
CA ARG A 189 -15.14 -13.12 16.03
C ARG A 189 -16.33 -12.89 16.97
N GLU A 190 -17.05 -13.94 17.35
CA GLU A 190 -18.18 -13.82 18.28
C GLU A 190 -17.73 -13.29 19.65
N MET A 191 -16.59 -13.76 20.16
CA MET A 191 -16.00 -13.27 21.40
C MET A 191 -15.62 -11.78 21.31
N GLU A 192 -14.99 -11.35 20.21
CA GLU A 192 -14.67 -9.93 19.99
C GLU A 192 -15.94 -9.07 19.91
N LEU A 193 -16.97 -9.51 19.19
CA LEU A 193 -18.24 -8.78 19.11
C LEU A 193 -18.93 -8.65 20.48
N LYS A 194 -18.88 -9.70 21.31
CA LYS A 194 -19.39 -9.66 22.69
C LYS A 194 -18.59 -8.67 23.56
N ARG A 195 -17.26 -8.66 23.41
CA ARG A 195 -16.37 -7.71 24.11
C ARG A 195 -16.72 -6.26 23.79
N PHE A 196 -17.11 -5.97 22.55
CA PHE A 196 -17.54 -4.63 22.13
C PHE A 196 -19.00 -4.30 22.50
N GLY A 197 -19.74 -5.20 23.16
CA GLY A 197 -21.14 -4.97 23.53
C GLY A 197 -22.12 -4.96 22.34
N ILE A 198 -21.66 -5.40 21.15
CA ILE A 198 -22.42 -5.35 19.89
C ILE A 198 -23.57 -6.37 19.89
N VAL A 199 -23.49 -7.43 20.70
CA VAL A 199 -24.48 -8.52 20.72
C VAL A 199 -25.69 -8.23 21.63
N ASN A 200 -25.54 -7.37 22.63
CA ASN A 200 -26.56 -7.19 23.69
C ASN A 200 -27.27 -5.83 23.67
N SER A 201 -26.84 -4.91 22.82
CA SER A 201 -27.51 -3.62 22.66
C SER A 201 -28.19 -3.62 21.30
N GLY A 202 -29.53 -3.50 21.27
CA GLY A 202 -30.28 -3.19 20.04
C GLY A 202 -29.96 -1.81 19.46
N MET A 203 -28.75 -1.29 19.73
CA MET A 203 -28.24 -0.02 19.29
C MET A 203 -27.34 -0.21 18.08
N LYS A 204 -27.73 0.57 17.07
CA LYS A 204 -27.01 1.03 15.90
C LYS A 204 -25.70 1.78 16.27
N ILE A 205 -24.90 1.27 17.19
CA ILE A 205 -23.48 1.61 17.27
C ILE A 205 -22.78 0.53 16.46
N VAL A 206 -22.93 0.69 15.15
CA VAL A 206 -21.99 0.14 14.20
C VAL A 206 -20.73 0.96 14.46
N PRO A 207 -19.67 0.46 15.16
CA PRO A 207 -18.40 1.19 15.19
C PRO A 207 -18.11 1.62 13.76
N TYR A 208 -17.62 2.84 13.54
CA TYR A 208 -17.36 3.39 12.21
C TYR A 208 -16.64 2.39 11.26
N PHE A 209 -15.90 1.42 11.82
CA PHE A 209 -15.31 0.25 11.16
C PHE A 209 -16.28 -0.71 10.45
N LEU A 210 -17.52 -0.89 10.93
CA LEU A 210 -18.51 -1.78 10.33
C LEU A 210 -19.36 -1.08 9.25
N ILE A 211 -19.49 0.26 9.27
CA ILE A 211 -20.22 1.03 8.23
C ILE A 211 -19.49 0.93 6.87
N LEU A 212 -18.16 0.79 6.87
CA LEU A 212 -17.36 0.53 5.67
C LEU A 212 -17.46 -0.92 5.14
N SER A 213 -18.11 -1.83 5.85
CA SER A 213 -18.22 -3.26 5.47
C SER A 213 -19.63 -3.72 5.11
N VAL A 214 -20.62 -2.80 5.08
CA VAL A 214 -22.04 -3.13 4.82
C VAL A 214 -22.66 -2.25 3.72
N LEU A 215 -21.84 -1.70 2.81
CA LEU A 215 -22.33 -1.19 1.52
C LEU A 215 -22.31 -2.29 0.46
#